data_AF-A0A1D2X049-F1
#
_entry.id   AF-A0A1D2X049-F1
#
_cell.length_a   1.000
_cell.length_b   1.000
_cell.length_c   1.000
_cell.angle_alpha   90.00
_cell.angle_beta   90.00
_cell.angle_gamma   90.00
#
_symmetry.space_group_name_H-M   'P 1'
#
loop_
_entity.id
_entity.type
_entity.pdbx_description
1 polymer ?
#
loop_
_entity_poly.entity_id
_entity_poly.type
_entity_poly.pdbx_seq_one_letter_code
_entity_poly.pdbx_strand_id
1 'polypeptide(L)'
;MKIRVVSSREEIPTLNPNEKVIHLAFRPSNKDVFMLAETCPKIEAIQLPKSYRRTVSKSIEMFLEMQKINLLEGDVWGHRKDINEYYNVSQNVLEKIQELKADRFTNEVIAEKLSRESKLNSDMILYILSKKIVD
;
A
#
# COMPACT_ATOMS: atom_id res chain seq x y z
N MET A 1 1.68 7.17 8.93
CA MET A 1 0.87 6.17 8.17
C MET A 1 1.36 4.77 8.53
N LYS A 2 0.47 3.76 8.51
CA LYS A 2 0.82 2.35 8.74
C LYS A 2 0.26 1.47 7.62
N ILE A 3 0.94 0.35 7.34
CA ILE A 3 0.56 -0.66 6.35
C ILE A 3 0.34 -1.97 7.11
N ARG A 4 -0.86 -2.55 7.02
CA ARG A 4 -1.14 -3.87 7.59
C ARG A 4 -0.50 -4.95 6.71
N VAL A 5 0.37 -5.77 7.28
CA VAL A 5 1.01 -6.87 6.56
C VAL A 5 0.22 -8.15 6.77
N VAL A 6 -0.24 -8.77 5.69
CA VAL A 6 -1.03 -9.99 5.70
C VAL A 6 -0.27 -11.07 4.96
N SER A 7 0.08 -12.14 5.69
CA SER A 7 0.93 -13.23 5.18
C SER A 7 0.14 -14.43 4.67
N SER A 8 -1.13 -14.55 5.08
CA SER A 8 -1.97 -15.69 4.71
C SER A 8 -3.41 -15.26 4.44
N ARG A 9 -4.10 -16.00 3.57
CA ARG A 9 -5.51 -15.74 3.21
C ARG A 9 -6.46 -15.96 4.40
N GLU A 10 -6.08 -16.84 5.31
CA GLU A 10 -6.85 -17.20 6.52
C GLU A 10 -6.96 -16.03 7.50
N GLU A 11 -6.09 -15.02 7.37
CA GLU A 11 -6.11 -13.83 8.21
C GLU A 11 -7.20 -12.84 7.77
N ILE A 12 -7.58 -12.84 6.48
CA ILE A 12 -8.50 -11.86 5.89
C ILE A 12 -9.77 -11.69 6.71
N PRO A 13 -10.51 -12.75 7.12
CA PRO A 13 -11.77 -12.62 7.85
C PRO A 13 -11.65 -11.96 9.23
N THR A 14 -10.44 -11.86 9.77
CA THR A 14 -10.17 -11.34 11.13
C THR A 14 -9.51 -9.96 11.12
N LEU A 15 -9.31 -9.38 9.93
CA LEU A 15 -8.71 -8.06 9.81
C LEU A 15 -9.61 -6.98 10.42
N ASN A 16 -8.98 -5.93 10.93
CA ASN A 16 -9.71 -4.78 11.42
C ASN A 16 -10.45 -4.11 10.25
N PRO A 17 -11.78 -3.89 10.33
CA PRO A 17 -12.54 -3.29 9.23
C PRO A 17 -12.09 -1.87 8.82
N ASN A 18 -11.33 -1.19 9.70
CA ASN A 18 -10.77 0.14 9.46
C ASN A 18 -9.36 0.14 8.84
N GLU A 19 -8.83 -1.03 8.44
CA GLU A 19 -7.56 -1.05 7.72
C GLU A 19 -7.65 -0.26 6.41
N LYS A 20 -6.69 0.64 6.19
CA LYS A 20 -6.65 1.54 5.02
C LYS A 20 -5.66 1.09 3.95
N VAL A 21 -4.51 0.57 4.37
CA VAL A 21 -3.45 0.14 3.44
C VAL A 21 -2.98 -1.24 3.85
N ILE A 22 -3.07 -2.18 2.92
CA ILE A 22 -2.80 -3.59 3.17
C ILE A 22 -1.71 -4.06 2.20
N HIS A 23 -0.66 -4.68 2.71
CA HIS A 23 0.31 -5.43 1.93
C HIS A 23 -0.03 -6.92 2.00
N LEU A 24 -0.27 -7.57 0.86
CA LEU A 24 -0.45 -9.02 0.79
C LEU A 24 0.88 -9.67 0.41
N ALA A 25 1.48 -10.38 1.37
CA ALA A 25 2.72 -11.13 1.19
C ALA A 25 2.47 -12.55 0.61
N PHE A 26 1.29 -12.77 0.04
CA PHE A 26 0.91 -13.98 -0.69
C PHE A 26 0.18 -13.59 -1.98
N ARG A 27 0.07 -14.53 -2.92
CA ARG A 27 -0.66 -14.32 -4.18
C ARG A 27 -2.18 -14.45 -3.94
N PRO A 28 -2.98 -13.37 -4.00
CA PRO A 28 -4.41 -13.46 -3.79
C PRO A 28 -5.10 -14.08 -5.01
N SER A 29 -6.13 -14.88 -4.76
CA SER A 29 -7.15 -15.24 -5.74
C SER A 29 -8.22 -14.15 -5.84
N ASN A 30 -9.09 -14.23 -6.86
CA ASN A 30 -10.22 -13.32 -6.99
C ASN A 30 -11.11 -13.33 -5.73
N LYS A 31 -11.35 -14.51 -5.13
CA LYS A 31 -12.12 -14.66 -3.89
C LYS A 31 -11.48 -13.92 -2.73
N ASP A 32 -10.15 -14.02 -2.61
CA ASP A 32 -9.41 -13.35 -1.53
C ASP A 32 -9.55 -11.82 -1.64
N VAL A 33 -9.49 -11.27 -2.87
CA VAL A 33 -9.69 -9.82 -3.09
C VAL A 33 -11.10 -9.35 -2.75
N PHE A 34 -12.14 -10.10 -3.16
CA PHE A 34 -13.52 -9.74 -2.81
C PHE A 34 -13.76 -9.79 -1.29
N MET A 35 -13.26 -10.85 -0.64
CA MET A 35 -13.36 -10.99 0.82
C MET A 35 -12.62 -9.88 1.55
N LEU A 36 -11.46 -9.45 1.05
CA LEU A 36 -10.70 -8.34 1.61
C LEU A 36 -11.49 -7.02 1.54
N ALA A 37 -12.11 -6.72 0.39
CA ALA A 37 -12.93 -5.53 0.21
C ALA A 37 -14.18 -5.54 1.11
N GLU A 38 -14.79 -6.71 1.32
CA GLU A 38 -15.92 -6.89 2.23
C GLU A 38 -15.50 -6.73 3.70
N THR A 39 -14.38 -7.35 4.10
CA THR A 39 -13.91 -7.33 5.49
C THR A 39 -13.37 -5.96 5.89
N CYS A 40 -12.69 -5.28 4.98
CA CYS A 40 -12.07 -3.96 5.19
C CYS A 40 -12.74 -2.90 4.30
N PRO A 41 -13.98 -2.45 4.60
CA PRO A 41 -14.71 -1.49 3.77
C PRO A 41 -14.06 -0.09 3.73
N LYS A 42 -13.03 0.17 4.55
CA LYS A 42 -12.25 1.42 4.55
C LYS A 42 -10.92 1.30 3.80
N ILE A 43 -10.67 0.18 3.13
CA ILE A 43 -9.44 -0.02 2.39
C ILE A 43 -9.31 1.01 1.25
N GLU A 44 -8.14 1.60 1.15
CA GLU A 44 -7.80 2.64 0.17
C GLU A 44 -6.69 2.17 -0.78
N ALA A 45 -5.84 1.23 -0.34
CA ALA A 45 -4.81 0.65 -1.17
C ALA A 45 -4.47 -0.80 -0.80
N ILE A 46 -4.20 -1.60 -1.83
CA ILE A 46 -3.62 -2.94 -1.74
C ILE A 46 -2.25 -2.90 -2.40
N GLN A 47 -1.21 -3.22 -1.65
CA GLN A 47 0.14 -3.39 -2.16
C GLN A 47 0.43 -4.87 -2.40
N LEU A 48 0.99 -5.17 -3.56
CA LEU A 48 1.44 -6.50 -3.95
C LEU A 48 2.90 -6.50 -4.39
N PRO A 49 3.69 -7.53 -4.02
CA PRO A 49 4.96 -7.81 -4.69
C PRO A 49 4.77 -7.91 -6.21
N LYS A 50 5.78 -7.47 -6.95
CA LYS A 50 5.79 -7.45 -8.42
C LYS A 50 5.36 -8.77 -9.06
N SER A 51 5.82 -9.89 -8.51
CA SER A 51 5.46 -11.24 -8.98
C SER A 51 3.98 -11.55 -8.84
N TYR A 52 3.32 -11.05 -7.78
CA TYR A 52 1.90 -11.28 -7.54
C TYR A 52 1.03 -10.26 -8.29
N ARG A 53 1.46 -9.00 -8.36
CA ARG A 53 0.77 -7.93 -9.09
C ARG A 53 0.52 -8.27 -10.56
N ARG A 54 1.50 -8.89 -11.22
CA ARG A 54 1.41 -9.37 -12.62
C ARG A 54 0.33 -10.43 -12.86
N THR A 55 -0.13 -11.07 -11.79
CA THR A 55 -1.10 -12.17 -11.86
C THR A 55 -2.53 -11.73 -11.59
N VAL A 56 -2.71 -10.46 -11.22
CA VAL A 56 -4.02 -9.86 -11.03
C VAL A 56 -4.71 -9.73 -12.39
N SER A 57 -5.90 -10.32 -12.51
CA SER A 57 -6.68 -10.26 -13.74
C SER A 57 -7.24 -8.86 -14.01
N LYS A 58 -7.51 -8.55 -15.28
CA LYS A 58 -8.08 -7.24 -15.66
C LYS A 58 -9.42 -6.97 -14.97
N SER A 59 -10.26 -8.00 -14.80
CA SER A 59 -11.53 -7.87 -14.10
C SER A 59 -11.37 -7.48 -12.64
N ILE A 60 -10.33 -7.98 -11.95
CA ILE A 60 -10.03 -7.57 -10.58
C ILE A 60 -9.50 -6.14 -10.55
N GLU A 61 -8.66 -5.72 -11.51
CA GLU A 61 -8.24 -4.32 -11.59
C GLU A 61 -9.43 -3.38 -11.74
N MET A 62 -10.37 -3.71 -12.64
CA MET A 62 -11.61 -2.93 -12.84
C MET A 62 -12.46 -2.88 -11.57
N PHE A 63 -12.61 -4.01 -10.88
CA PHE A 63 -13.33 -4.06 -9.62
C PHE A 63 -12.70 -3.12 -8.57
N LEU A 64 -11.38 -3.20 -8.38
CA LEU A 64 -10.66 -2.35 -7.43
C LEU A 64 -10.79 -0.87 -7.79
N GLU A 65 -10.69 -0.53 -9.08
CA GLU A 65 -10.89 0.82 -9.59
C GLU A 65 -12.31 1.34 -9.28
N MET A 66 -13.35 0.53 -9.51
CA MET A 66 -14.74 0.88 -9.17
C MET A 66 -14.92 1.10 -7.66
N GLN A 67 -14.21 0.34 -6.83
CA GLN A 67 -14.19 0.52 -5.37
C GLN A 67 -13.27 1.66 -4.90
N LYS A 68 -12.58 2.36 -5.83
CA LYS A 68 -11.58 3.40 -5.53
C LYS A 68 -10.42 2.90 -4.65
N ILE A 69 -10.03 1.64 -4.84
CA ILE A 69 -8.91 1.00 -4.15
C ILE A 69 -7.69 1.02 -5.08
N ASN A 70 -6.61 1.65 -4.62
CA ASN A 70 -5.38 1.71 -5.41
C ASN A 70 -4.63 0.37 -5.33
N LEU A 71 -4.34 -0.22 -6.48
CA LEU A 71 -3.51 -1.43 -6.56
C LEU A 71 -2.06 -1.05 -6.86
N LEU A 72 -1.21 -1.15 -5.83
CA LEU A 72 0.19 -0.71 -5.86
C LEU A 72 1.12 -1.91 -6.09
N GLU A 73 2.14 -1.76 -6.93
CA GLU A 73 3.30 -2.67 -6.89
C GLU A 73 4.16 -2.26 -5.69
N GLY A 74 4.77 -3.20 -4.96
CA GLY A 74 5.71 -2.91 -3.88
C GLY A 74 5.82 -3.98 -2.81
N ASP A 75 6.74 -3.79 -1.87
CA ASP A 75 7.07 -4.79 -0.85
C ASP A 75 7.50 -4.12 0.46
N VAL A 76 7.47 -4.88 1.57
CA VAL A 76 7.83 -4.44 2.93
C VAL A 76 9.15 -5.09 3.37
N TRP A 77 10.23 -4.73 2.70
CA TRP A 77 11.54 -5.38 2.88
C TRP A 77 12.06 -5.37 4.32
N GLY A 78 12.46 -6.56 4.78
CA GLY A 78 13.05 -6.78 6.10
C GLY A 78 12.07 -6.59 7.26
N HIS A 79 10.77 -6.52 7.00
CA HIS A 79 9.75 -6.43 8.03
C HIS A 79 9.45 -7.80 8.65
N ARG A 80 9.37 -7.85 9.98
CA ARG A 80 9.06 -9.05 10.76
C ARG A 80 7.63 -8.97 11.30
N LYS A 81 6.69 -9.56 10.56
CA LYS A 81 5.27 -9.60 10.91
C LYS A 81 5.02 -10.28 12.27
N ASP A 82 5.84 -11.25 12.62
CA ASP A 82 5.79 -11.97 13.89
C ASP A 82 6.12 -11.08 15.11
N ILE A 83 6.85 -9.97 14.90
CA ILE A 83 7.08 -8.96 15.93
C ILE A 83 6.01 -7.88 15.88
N ASN A 84 5.69 -7.40 14.67
CA ASN A 84 4.75 -6.32 14.48
C ASN A 84 3.92 -6.56 13.22
N GLU A 85 2.62 -6.58 13.40
CA GLU A 85 1.61 -6.75 12.36
C GLU A 85 1.54 -5.62 11.33
N TYR A 86 2.14 -4.47 11.67
CA TYR A 86 2.12 -3.25 10.90
C TYR A 86 3.52 -2.80 10.51
N TYR A 87 3.70 -2.50 9.23
CA TYR A 87 4.82 -1.71 8.76
C TYR A 87 4.49 -0.23 8.94
N ASN A 88 5.23 0.46 9.81
CA ASN A 88 5.06 1.88 10.04
C ASN A 88 5.92 2.69 9.06
N VAL A 89 5.27 3.57 8.29
CA VAL A 89 6.00 4.54 7.46
C VAL A 89 6.66 5.56 8.39
N SER A 90 7.99 5.68 8.28
CA SER A 90 8.78 6.59 9.09
C SER A 90 8.31 8.04 8.94
N GLN A 91 8.23 8.75 10.06
CA GLN A 91 7.87 10.18 10.07
C GLN A 91 8.84 11.02 9.24
N ASN A 92 10.14 10.69 9.25
CA ASN A 92 11.16 11.36 8.45
C ASN A 92 10.83 11.31 6.95
N VAL A 93 10.28 10.19 6.45
CA VAL A 93 9.86 10.09 5.04
C VAL A 93 8.71 11.05 4.75
N LEU A 94 7.76 11.19 5.67
CA LEU A 94 6.63 12.10 5.52
C LEU A 94 7.06 13.57 5.58
N GLU A 95 7.98 13.92 6.47
CA GLU A 95 8.58 15.25 6.57
C GLU A 95 9.34 15.61 5.28
N LYS A 96 10.16 14.68 4.77
CA LYS A 96 10.92 14.91 3.54
C LYS A 96 10.02 15.04 2.30
N ILE A 97 8.88 14.33 2.28
CA ILE A 97 7.84 14.55 1.26
C ILE A 97 7.34 16.00 1.30
N GLN A 98 7.08 16.55 2.49
CA GLN A 98 6.59 17.93 2.65
C GLN A 98 7.65 18.96 2.25
N GLU A 99 8.91 18.76 2.66
CA GLU A 99 10.03 19.62 2.27
C GLU A 99 10.18 19.68 0.75
N LEU A 100 10.24 18.52 0.09
CA LEU A 100 10.41 18.48 -1.37
C LEU A 100 9.17 19.01 -2.13
N LYS A 101 7.98 18.86 -1.57
CA LYS A 101 6.76 19.50 -2.10
C LYS A 101 6.84 21.04 -1.97
N ALA A 102 7.33 21.56 -0.85
CA ALA A 102 7.50 23.00 -0.64
C ALA A 102 8.53 23.60 -1.63
N ASP A 103 9.57 22.82 -1.95
CA ASP A 103 10.57 23.14 -2.98
C ASP A 103 10.05 23.01 -4.43
N ARG A 104 8.76 22.68 -4.61
CA ARG A 104 8.07 22.54 -5.91
C ARG A 104 8.63 21.44 -6.82
N PHE A 105 9.26 20.41 -6.26
CA PHE A 105 9.56 19.21 -7.04
C PHE A 105 8.28 18.52 -7.49
N THR A 106 8.30 17.90 -8.68
CA THR A 106 7.16 17.10 -9.14
C THR A 106 7.05 15.80 -8.35
N ASN A 107 5.85 15.22 -8.27
CA ASN A 107 5.61 13.99 -7.52
C ASN A 107 6.52 12.83 -7.99
N GLU A 108 6.82 12.77 -9.29
CA GLU A 108 7.67 11.76 -9.91
C GLU A 108 9.11 11.88 -9.42
N VAL A 109 9.65 13.11 -9.37
CA VAL A 109 11.01 13.37 -8.88
C VAL A 109 11.12 13.05 -7.38
N ILE A 110 10.09 13.42 -6.61
CA ILE A 110 10.03 13.10 -5.17
C ILE A 110 10.01 11.59 -4.96
N ALA A 111 9.17 10.86 -5.71
CA ALA A 111 9.06 9.41 -5.62
C ALA A 111 10.38 8.72 -6.00
N GLU A 112 11.04 9.15 -7.07
CA GLU A 112 12.34 8.60 -7.48
C GLU A 112 13.39 8.79 -6.37
N LYS A 113 13.53 10.02 -5.86
CA LYS A 113 14.52 10.34 -4.82
C LYS A 113 14.29 9.54 -3.54
N LEU A 114 13.06 9.57 -3.02
CA LEU A 114 12.74 8.90 -1.76
C LEU A 114 12.72 7.38 -1.88
N SER A 115 12.49 6.82 -3.07
CA SER A 115 12.56 5.37 -3.26
C SER A 115 13.99 4.82 -3.10
N ARG A 116 15.01 5.65 -3.33
CA ARG A 116 16.43 5.29 -3.16
C ARG A 116 16.90 5.46 -1.71
N GLU A 117 16.30 6.40 -1.00
CA GLU A 117 16.72 6.79 0.35
C GLU A 117 15.90 6.10 1.45
N SER A 118 14.74 5.52 1.10
CA SER A 118 13.84 4.85 2.03
C SER A 118 13.60 3.40 1.63
N LYS A 119 12.92 2.64 2.51
CA LYS A 119 12.45 1.29 2.21
C LYS A 119 11.11 1.25 1.46
N LEU A 120 10.56 2.42 1.11
CA LEU A 120 9.33 2.50 0.32
C LEU A 120 9.67 2.61 -1.15
N ASN A 121 8.89 1.97 -1.99
CA ASN A 121 9.04 2.11 -3.43
C ASN A 121 8.26 3.33 -3.97
N SER A 122 8.53 3.67 -5.23
CA SER A 122 7.95 4.84 -5.88
C SER A 122 6.41 4.83 -5.86
N ASP A 123 5.77 3.69 -6.13
CA ASP A 123 4.30 3.55 -6.11
C ASP A 123 3.70 3.92 -4.75
N MET A 124 4.29 3.43 -3.66
CA MET A 124 3.82 3.77 -2.31
C MET A 124 4.03 5.26 -2.01
N ILE A 125 5.15 5.84 -2.45
CA ILE A 125 5.41 7.27 -2.27
C ILE A 125 4.41 8.11 -3.08
N LEU A 126 4.14 7.77 -4.34
CA LEU A 126 3.13 8.42 -5.18
C LEU A 126 1.73 8.30 -4.55
N TYR A 127 1.39 7.13 -3.99
CA TYR A 127 0.16 6.97 -3.22
C TYR A 127 0.08 7.95 -2.05
N ILE A 128 1.14 8.06 -1.24
CA ILE A 128 1.20 9.02 -0.12
C ILE A 128 1.05 10.46 -0.62
N LEU A 129 1.74 10.81 -1.71
CA LEU A 129 1.68 12.14 -2.32
C LEU A 129 0.29 12.51 -2.84
N SER A 130 -0.46 11.51 -3.34
CA SER A 130 -1.83 11.66 -3.85
C SER A 130 -2.88 11.86 -2.76
N LYS A 131 -2.58 11.41 -1.53
CA LYS A 131 -3.42 11.74 -0.38
C LYS A 131 -3.23 13.23 -0.12
N LYS A 132 -4.33 13.99 -0.14
CA LYS A 132 -4.34 15.33 0.46
C LYS A 132 -3.83 15.13 1.88
N ILE A 133 -2.62 15.62 2.15
CA ILE A 133 -2.14 15.74 3.51
C ILE A 133 -3.03 16.84 4.04
N VAL A 134 -4.08 16.44 4.77
CA VAL A 134 -5.03 17.39 5.36
C VAL A 134 -4.22 18.19 6.35
N ASP A 135 -4.15 19.50 6.11
CA ASP A 135 -3.64 20.50 7.05
C ASP A 135 -4.35 20.40 8.40
#